data_AF-A0A318E6Y9-F1
#
_entry.id   AF-A0A318E6Y9-F1
#
_cell.length_a   1.000
_cell.length_b   1.000
_cell.length_c   1.000
_cell.angle_alpha   90.00
_cell.angle_beta   90.00
_cell.angle_gamma   90.00
#
_symmetry.space_group_name_H-M   'P 1'
#
loop_
_entity.id
_entity.type
_entity.pdbx_description
1 polymer ?
#
loop_
_entity_poly.entity_id
_entity_poly.type
_entity_poly.pdbx_seq_one_letter_code
_entity_poly.pdbx_strand_id
1 'polypeptide(L)'
;MSVLHGSLEDEIADRYFSFANDVIGVLGVSLAATALQFERPPPFAAIFFAVLFVWTFSKGGEYRRIAKRYVVRYRGFVGMLLLLWRLNIYLTGFALLFLVMSGSLTKEVIYAAWPW
;
A
#
# COMPACT_ATOMS: atom_id res chain seq x y z
N MET A 1 18.18 -27.14 21.24
CA MET A 1 18.69 -26.71 19.92
C MET A 1 17.91 -25.48 19.51
N SER A 2 18.61 -24.36 19.31
CA SER A 2 18.08 -23.00 19.37
C SER A 2 17.24 -22.58 18.15
N VAL A 3 16.10 -21.96 18.46
CA VAL A 3 15.14 -21.31 17.57
C VAL A 3 15.73 -19.95 17.15
N LEU A 4 16.48 -19.90 16.04
CA LEU A 4 17.11 -18.67 15.51
C LEU A 4 16.91 -18.50 13.99
N HIS A 5 15.76 -18.95 13.45
CA HIS A 5 15.36 -18.69 12.06
C HIS A 5 14.26 -17.61 11.95
N GLY A 6 13.84 -17.02 13.07
CA GLY A 6 12.87 -15.92 13.12
C GLY A 6 13.48 -14.56 12.77
N SER A 7 14.66 -14.22 13.30
CA SER A 7 15.10 -12.81 13.34
C SER A 7 15.33 -12.15 11.97
N LEU A 8 16.03 -12.80 11.03
CA LEU A 8 16.42 -12.13 9.77
C LEU A 8 15.28 -12.03 8.76
N GLU A 9 14.50 -13.11 8.57
CA GLU A 9 13.36 -13.05 7.63
C GLU A 9 12.27 -12.10 8.15
N ASP A 10 12.06 -12.06 9.47
CA ASP A 10 11.11 -11.13 10.09
C ASP A 10 11.62 -9.69 9.98
N GLU A 11 12.91 -9.43 10.21
CA GLU A 11 13.49 -8.08 10.04
C GLU A 11 13.36 -7.57 8.59
N ILE A 12 13.64 -8.42 7.59
CA ILE A 12 13.49 -8.07 6.16
C ILE A 12 12.03 -7.76 5.84
N ALA A 13 11.10 -8.58 6.33
CA ALA A 13 9.67 -8.37 6.11
C ALA A 13 9.18 -7.08 6.80
N ASP A 14 9.59 -6.85 8.05
CA ASP A 14 9.21 -5.68 8.83
C ASP A 14 9.73 -4.39 8.19
N ARG A 15 10.98 -4.39 7.72
CA ARG A 15 11.56 -3.27 6.99
C ARG A 15 10.80 -2.98 5.70
N TYR A 16 10.40 -4.02 4.96
CA TYR A 16 9.63 -3.87 3.73
C TYR A 16 8.21 -3.33 4.00
N PHE A 17 7.52 -3.88 5.00
CA PHE A 17 6.16 -3.44 5.36
C PHE A 17 6.14 -2.04 5.98
N SER A 18 7.14 -1.68 6.80
CA SER A 18 7.30 -0.31 7.30
C SER A 18 7.53 0.65 6.14
N PHE A 19 8.45 0.35 5.22
CA PHE A 19 8.62 1.16 4.01
C PHE A 19 7.32 1.30 3.19
N ALA A 20 6.60 0.20 2.99
CA ALA A 20 5.34 0.20 2.24
C ALA A 20 4.26 1.06 2.91
N ASN A 21 4.10 1.01 4.23
CA ASN A 21 3.08 1.81 4.93
C ASN A 21 3.52 3.25 5.17
N ASP A 22 4.68 3.42 5.81
CA ASP A 22 5.11 4.70 6.38
C ASP A 22 5.58 5.67 5.29
N VAL A 23 6.15 5.13 4.21
CA VAL A 23 6.58 5.95 3.07
C VAL A 23 5.54 5.89 1.97
N ILE A 24 5.33 4.72 1.38
CA ILE A 24 4.51 4.63 0.17
C ILE A 24 3.03 4.85 0.48
N GLY A 25 2.50 4.26 1.55
CA GLY A 25 1.10 4.39 1.93
C GLY A 25 0.74 5.83 2.27
N VAL A 26 1.53 6.48 3.11
CA VAL A 26 1.35 7.91 3.45
C VAL A 26 1.45 8.81 2.22
N LEU A 27 2.46 8.58 1.35
CA LEU A 27 2.55 9.30 0.09
C LEU A 27 1.34 9.04 -0.81
N GLY A 28 0.84 7.81 -0.89
CA GLY A 28 -0.32 7.44 -1.67
C GLY A 28 -1.58 8.18 -1.23
N VAL A 29 -1.84 8.22 0.08
CA VAL A 29 -2.96 9.00 0.65
C VAL A 29 -2.79 10.49 0.34
N SER A 30 -1.59 11.04 0.54
CA SER A 30 -1.29 12.45 0.30
C SER A 30 -1.44 12.84 -1.17
N LEU A 31 -0.98 11.98 -2.08
CA LEU A 31 -1.07 12.17 -3.52
C LEU A 31 -2.50 11.98 -4.03
N ALA A 32 -3.31 11.11 -3.42
CA ALA A 32 -4.73 11.01 -3.74
C ALA A 32 -5.47 12.31 -3.36
N ALA A 33 -5.22 12.84 -2.16
CA ALA A 33 -5.77 14.12 -1.73
C ALA A 33 -5.32 15.28 -2.62
N THR A 34 -4.04 15.28 -3.01
CA THR A 34 -3.49 16.26 -3.96
C THR A 34 -4.10 16.13 -5.36
N ALA A 35 -4.29 14.90 -5.85
CA ALA A 35 -4.84 14.64 -7.17
C ALA A 35 -6.26 15.22 -7.32
N LEU A 36 -7.07 15.14 -6.27
CA LEU A 36 -8.41 15.74 -6.22
C LEU A 36 -8.38 17.27 -6.40
N GLN A 37 -7.24 17.94 -6.15
CA GLN A 37 -7.14 19.39 -6.28
C GLN A 37 -7.03 19.87 -7.73
N PHE A 38 -6.58 19.02 -8.66
CA PHE A 38 -6.49 19.38 -10.07
C PHE A 38 -7.87 19.46 -10.74
N GLU A 39 -7.95 20.23 -11.84
CA GLU A 39 -9.18 20.33 -12.65
C GLU A 39 -9.59 18.99 -13.27
N ARG A 40 -8.61 18.12 -13.57
CA ARG A 40 -8.83 16.76 -14.07
C ARG A 40 -8.05 15.77 -13.20
N PRO A 41 -8.60 15.30 -12.07
CA PRO A 41 -7.91 14.38 -11.15
C PRO A 41 -7.44 13.03 -11.72
N PRO A 42 -8.22 12.32 -12.58
CA PRO A 42 -7.90 10.93 -12.91
C PRO A 42 -6.53 10.67 -13.54
N PRO A 43 -6.05 11.47 -14.52
CA PRO A 43 -4.72 11.28 -15.11
C PRO A 43 -3.57 11.43 -14.10
N PHE A 44 -3.67 12.38 -13.16
CA PHE A 44 -2.63 12.58 -12.15
C PHE A 44 -2.61 11.43 -11.15
N ALA A 45 -3.79 10.97 -10.70
CA ALA A 45 -3.90 9.80 -9.84
C ALA A 45 -3.30 8.54 -10.51
N ALA A 46 -3.54 8.35 -11.81
CA ALA A 46 -2.96 7.23 -12.56
C ALA A 46 -1.41 7.30 -12.62
N ILE A 47 -0.85 8.50 -12.84
CA ILE A 47 0.61 8.71 -12.84
C ILE A 47 1.18 8.39 -11.45
N PHE A 48 0.60 8.95 -10.39
CA PHE A 48 1.05 8.70 -9.02
C PHE A 48 0.94 7.23 -8.64
N PHE A 49 -0.16 6.57 -9.01
CA PHE A 49 -0.34 5.13 -8.82
C PHE A 49 0.77 4.32 -9.49
N ALA A 50 1.05 4.60 -10.77
CA ALA A 50 2.10 3.90 -11.52
C ALA A 50 3.49 4.11 -10.91
N VAL A 51 3.82 5.35 -10.55
CA VAL A 51 5.13 5.70 -9.95
C VAL A 51 5.30 5.00 -8.60
N LEU A 52 4.30 5.09 -7.71
CA LEU A 52 4.38 4.44 -6.41
C LEU A 52 4.41 2.91 -6.53
N PHE A 53 3.70 2.34 -7.50
CA PHE A 53 3.71 0.89 -7.75
C PHE A 53 5.12 0.43 -8.15
N VAL A 54 5.71 1.08 -9.14
CA VAL A 54 7.06 0.78 -9.62
C VAL A 54 8.09 0.98 -8.50
N TRP A 55 7.96 2.05 -7.71
CA TRP A 55 8.88 2.32 -6.60
C TRP A 55 8.78 1.26 -5.49
N THR A 56 7.57 0.87 -5.11
CA THR A 56 7.35 -0.20 -4.12
C THR A 56 7.94 -1.52 -4.61
N PHE A 57 7.71 -1.84 -5.89
CA PHE A 57 8.22 -3.06 -6.50
C PHE A 57 9.74 -3.06 -6.63
N SER A 58 10.38 -1.92 -6.87
CA SER A 58 11.85 -1.83 -6.96
C SER A 58 12.52 -2.07 -5.60
N LYS A 59 11.89 -1.64 -4.50
CA LYS A 59 12.41 -1.84 -3.13
C LYS A 59 12.12 -3.24 -2.55
N GLY A 60 11.24 -4.03 -3.17
CA GLY A 60 10.89 -5.38 -2.72
C GLY A 60 11.91 -6.49 -3.02
N GLY A 61 13.14 -6.16 -3.46
CA GLY A 61 14.13 -7.15 -3.88
C GLY A 61 14.46 -8.21 -2.83
N GLU A 62 14.81 -7.80 -1.62
CA GLU A 62 15.15 -8.70 -0.52
C GLU A 62 13.93 -9.49 -0.03
N TYR A 63 12.79 -8.80 0.16
CA TYR A 63 11.55 -9.43 0.57
C TYR A 63 11.11 -10.51 -0.43
N ARG A 64 11.20 -10.27 -1.75
CA ARG A 64 10.85 -11.28 -2.78
C ARG A 64 11.64 -12.59 -2.64
N ARG A 65 12.89 -12.55 -2.17
CA ARG A 65 13.71 -13.75 -1.97
C ARG A 65 13.19 -14.62 -0.83
N ILE A 66 12.58 -14.01 0.18
CA ILE A 66 12.04 -14.71 1.35
C ILE A 66 10.52 -14.88 1.29
N ALA A 67 9.82 -14.14 0.42
CA ALA A 67 8.37 -14.00 0.41
C ALA A 67 7.63 -15.34 0.37
N LYS A 68 8.10 -16.30 -0.46
CA LYS A 68 7.48 -17.62 -0.53
C LYS A 68 7.51 -18.35 0.81
N ARG A 69 8.63 -18.30 1.53
CA ARG A 69 8.76 -18.94 2.86
C ARG A 69 8.01 -18.15 3.93
N TYR A 70 8.10 -16.82 3.86
CA TYR A 70 7.44 -15.91 4.79
C TYR A 70 5.91 -16.05 4.74
N VAL A 71 5.32 -15.99 3.55
CA VAL A 71 3.86 -16.11 3.32
C VAL A 71 3.33 -17.49 3.71
N VAL A 72 4.12 -18.55 3.58
CA VAL A 72 3.72 -19.89 4.02
C VAL A 72 3.45 -19.96 5.53
N ARG A 73 4.08 -19.08 6.33
CA ARG A 73 3.79 -18.95 7.77
C ARG A 73 2.39 -18.39 8.05
N TYR A 74 1.81 -17.67 7.08
CA TYR A 74 0.48 -17.05 7.14
C TYR A 74 -0.57 -17.87 6.38
N ARG A 75 -0.40 -19.19 6.28
CA ARG A 75 -1.35 -20.07 5.58
C ARG A 75 -2.74 -20.06 6.22
N GLY A 76 -3.76 -20.14 5.38
CA GLY A 76 -5.17 -20.10 5.76
C GLY A 76 -5.77 -18.70 5.66
N PHE A 77 -7.10 -18.63 5.72
CA PHE A 77 -7.85 -17.38 5.53
C PHE A 77 -7.46 -16.30 6.56
N VAL A 78 -7.41 -16.66 7.84
CA VAL A 78 -7.04 -15.75 8.93
C VAL A 78 -5.59 -15.26 8.80
N GLY A 79 -4.67 -16.16 8.45
CA GLY A 79 -3.26 -15.78 8.23
C GLY A 79 -3.10 -14.78 7.09
N MET A 80 -3.82 -14.99 5.99
CA MET A 80 -3.80 -14.07 4.85
C MET A 80 -4.42 -12.71 5.19
N LEU A 81 -5.49 -12.68 6.00
CA LEU A 81 -6.06 -11.43 6.52
C LEU A 81 -5.05 -10.68 7.40
N LEU A 82 -4.35 -11.37 8.31
CA LEU A 82 -3.31 -10.76 9.13
C LEU A 82 -2.18 -10.18 8.27
N LEU A 83 -1.77 -10.90 7.23
CA LEU A 83 -0.75 -10.42 6.31
C LEU A 83 -1.20 -9.16 5.55
N LEU A 84 -2.44 -9.13 5.07
CA LEU A 84 -3.02 -7.93 4.43
C LEU A 84 -3.14 -6.78 5.43
N TRP A 85 -3.48 -7.06 6.69
CA TRP A 85 -3.55 -6.06 7.74
C TRP A 85 -2.18 -5.40 8.00
N ARG A 86 -1.07 -6.12 7.80
CA ARG A 86 0.28 -5.53 7.86
C ARG A 86 0.54 -4.48 6.78
N LEU A 87 -0.29 -4.38 5.75
CA LEU A 87 -0.17 -3.43 4.63
C LEU A 87 -1.35 -2.45 4.59
N ASN A 88 -2.05 -2.24 5.71
CA ASN A 88 -3.28 -1.45 5.77
C ASN A 88 -3.16 -0.03 5.18
N ILE A 89 -2.13 0.75 5.54
CA ILE A 89 -1.96 2.13 5.04
C ILE A 89 -1.56 2.11 3.57
N TYR A 90 -0.66 1.21 3.20
CA TYR A 90 -0.28 0.99 1.80
C TYR A 90 -1.51 0.71 0.91
N LEU A 91 -2.32 -0.28 1.31
CA LEU A 91 -3.54 -0.66 0.60
C LEU A 91 -4.56 0.47 0.58
N THR A 92 -4.69 1.23 1.66
CA THR A 92 -5.59 2.39 1.73
C THR A 92 -5.15 3.48 0.74
N GLY A 93 -3.87 3.85 0.72
CA GLY A 93 -3.34 4.84 -0.22
C GLY A 93 -3.52 4.43 -1.68
N PHE A 94 -3.24 3.16 -1.99
CA PHE A 94 -3.46 2.61 -3.34
C PHE A 94 -4.95 2.55 -3.72
N ALA A 95 -5.83 2.18 -2.78
CA ALA A 95 -7.26 2.16 -3.01
C ALA A 95 -7.80 3.58 -3.28
N LEU A 96 -7.37 4.59 -2.51
CA LEU A 96 -7.77 5.98 -2.76
C LEU A 96 -7.31 6.46 -4.13
N LEU A 97 -6.04 6.24 -4.49
CA LEU A 97 -5.54 6.57 -5.83
C LEU A 97 -6.34 5.85 -6.92
N PHE A 98 -6.70 4.58 -6.71
CA PHE A 98 -7.54 3.83 -7.65
C PHE A 98 -8.95 4.40 -7.79
N LEU A 99 -9.58 4.81 -6.68
CA LEU A 99 -10.90 5.43 -6.72
C LEU A 99 -10.86 6.80 -7.42
N VAL A 100 -9.81 7.60 -7.20
CA VAL A 100 -9.63 8.87 -7.93
C VAL A 100 -9.37 8.62 -9.42
N MET A 101 -8.52 7.65 -9.77
CA MET A 101 -8.21 7.36 -11.18
C MET A 101 -9.41 6.79 -11.95
N SER A 102 -10.29 6.03 -11.27
CA SER A 102 -11.51 5.51 -11.88
C SER A 102 -12.63 6.56 -11.98
N GLY A 103 -12.43 7.75 -11.40
CA GLY A 103 -13.46 8.79 -11.32
C GLY A 103 -14.56 8.50 -10.29
N SER A 104 -14.41 7.43 -9.49
CA SER A 104 -15.39 7.06 -8.45
C SER A 104 -15.29 7.98 -7.23
N LEU A 105 -14.10 8.51 -6.95
CA LEU A 105 -13.86 9.48 -5.89
C LEU A 105 -13.52 10.84 -6.49
N THR A 106 -14.42 11.80 -6.30
CA THR A 106 -14.25 13.21 -6.70
C THR A 106 -14.54 14.13 -5.52
N LYS A 107 -14.21 15.42 -5.66
CA LYS A 107 -14.52 16.43 -4.64
C LYS A 107 -16.02 16.50 -4.36
N GLU A 108 -16.84 16.44 -5.41
CA GLU A 108 -18.28 16.52 -5.34
C GLU A 108 -18.87 15.35 -4.54
N VAL A 109 -18.36 14.13 -4.76
CA VAL A 109 -18.77 12.94 -3.99
C VAL A 109 -18.41 13.08 -2.52
N ILE A 110 -17.21 13.61 -2.22
CA ILE A 110 -16.76 13.83 -0.84
C ILE A 110 -17.65 14.87 -0.15
N TYR A 111 -17.90 16.03 -0.78
CA TYR A 111 -18.76 17.07 -0.20
C TYR A 111 -20.22 16.64 -0.08
N ALA A 112 -20.71 15.78 -0.99
CA ALA A 112 -22.05 15.22 -0.88
C ALA A 112 -22.17 14.26 0.32
N ALA A 113 -21.13 13.47 0.61
CA ALA A 113 -21.11 12.55 1.74
C ALA A 113 -20.82 13.24 3.09
N TRP A 114 -20.01 14.31 3.06
CA TRP A 114 -19.58 15.06 4.25
C TRP A 114 -19.66 16.58 3.97
N PRO A 115 -20.85 17.19 4.13
CA PRO A 115 -21.13 18.56 3.70
C PRO A 115 -20.60 19.66 4.65
N TRP A 116 -19.84 19.29 5.68
CA TRP A 116 -19.31 20.17 6.72
C TRP A 116 -17.82 20.44 6.49
#